data_AF-A0A1I1YJD7-F1
#
_entry.id   AF-A0A1I1YJD7-F1
#
_cell.length_a   1.000
_cell.length_b   1.000
_cell.length_c   1.000
_cell.angle_alpha   90.00
_cell.angle_beta   90.00
_cell.angle_gamma   90.00
#
_symmetry.space_group_name_H-M   'P 1'
#
loop_
_entity.id
_entity.type
_entity.pdbx_description
1 polymer ?
#
loop_
_entity_poly.entity_id
_entity_poly.type
_entity_poly.pdbx_seq_one_letter_code
_entity_poly.pdbx_strand_id
1 'polypeptide(L)'
;MHWHAHVDLRASCSRSRRGRRPVAVLFTPQAAAAWLAGTVQRYRSEAVAVQCNTATGPAPSDTESRDSCGDHLLSRGYPLDALILTTSGELYLHLDPLGPRECPYHRPERSEHHASGDNHVL
;
A
#
# COMPACT_ATOMS: atom_id res chain seq x y z
N MET A 1 -8.57 3.26 6.12
CA MET A 1 -7.55 2.19 5.99
C MET A 1 -6.28 2.85 5.49
N HIS A 2 -5.10 2.33 5.81
CA HIS A 2 -3.82 2.83 5.34
C HIS A 2 -3.02 1.70 4.69
N TRP A 3 -2.13 2.03 3.76
CA TRP A 3 -1.19 1.08 3.17
C TRP A 3 0.22 1.45 3.61
N HIS A 4 0.91 0.48 4.20
CA HIS A 4 2.33 0.56 4.48
C HIS A 4 3.08 0.02 3.28
N ALA A 5 3.85 0.89 2.63
CA ALA A 5 4.73 0.50 1.54
C ALA A 5 6.08 0.02 2.08
N HIS A 6 6.57 -1.08 1.53
CA HIS A 6 7.91 -1.59 1.79
C HIS A 6 8.61 -1.93 0.48
N VAL A 7 9.94 -1.79 0.50
CA VAL A 7 10.82 -2.17 -0.60
C VAL A 7 11.93 -3.01 0.00
N ASP A 8 12.10 -4.22 -0.51
CA ASP A 8 13.05 -5.20 -0.01
C ASP A 8 13.82 -5.85 -1.16
N LEU A 9 15.05 -6.30 -0.88
CA LEU A 9 15.84 -7.10 -1.83
C LEU A 9 15.53 -8.61 -1.75
N ARG A 10 14.59 -8.99 -0.88
CA ARG A 10 14.19 -10.37 -0.63
C ARG A 10 12.70 -10.43 -0.38
N ALA A 11 12.07 -11.52 -0.81
CA ALA A 11 10.69 -11.83 -0.47
C ALA A 11 10.52 -11.82 1.06
N SER A 12 9.42 -11.22 1.51
CA SER A 12 9.02 -11.21 2.92
C SER A 12 7.50 -11.42 3.01
N CYS A 13 6.98 -11.64 4.20
CA CYS A 13 5.53 -11.75 4.43
C CYS A 13 5.01 -10.53 5.20
N SER A 14 3.72 -10.21 5.07
CA SER A 14 3.10 -9.04 5.73
C SER A 14 3.32 -9.03 7.23
N ARG A 15 3.34 -10.20 7.90
CA ARG A 15 3.55 -10.30 9.35
C ARG A 15 4.93 -9.79 9.76
N SER A 16 5.99 -10.11 9.01
CA SER A 16 7.34 -9.62 9.32
C SER A 16 7.48 -8.13 9.00
N ARG A 17 6.81 -7.65 7.95
CA ARG A 17 6.81 -6.24 7.55
C ARG A 17 6.11 -5.30 8.53
N ARG A 18 5.03 -5.73 9.16
CA ARG A 18 4.27 -4.91 10.12
C ARG A 18 5.09 -4.41 11.32
N GLY A 19 6.18 -5.11 11.68
CA GLY A 19 7.11 -4.67 12.71
C GLY A 19 8.22 -3.73 12.22
N ARG A 20 8.33 -3.50 10.92
CA ARG A 20 9.35 -2.65 10.29
C ARG A 20 8.76 -1.28 9.95
N ARG A 21 9.61 -0.25 9.97
CA ARG A 21 9.23 1.08 9.50
C ARG A 21 8.94 1.02 7.99
N PRO A 22 7.75 1.43 7.52
CA PRO A 22 7.45 1.49 6.10
C PRO A 22 8.25 2.61 5.42
N VAL A 23 8.52 2.44 4.12
CA VAL A 23 9.15 3.50 3.31
C VAL A 23 8.17 4.63 2.99
N ALA A 24 6.87 4.31 2.94
CA ALA A 24 5.80 5.29 2.80
C ALA A 24 4.52 4.79 3.49
N VAL A 25 3.73 5.73 4.00
CA VAL A 25 2.38 5.48 4.51
C VAL A 25 1.41 6.18 3.59
N LEU A 26 0.47 5.42 3.05
CA LEU A 26 -0.45 5.85 2.00
C LEU A 26 -1.86 5.80 2.58
N PHE A 27 -2.61 6.88 2.43
CA PHE A 27 -3.90 7.06 3.11
C PHE A 27 -5.11 6.67 2.26
N THR A 28 -4.91 6.41 0.96
CA THR A 28 -5.97 6.01 0.03
C THR A 28 -5.49 4.88 -0.91
N PRO A 29 -6.41 4.04 -1.44
CA PRO A 29 -6.05 3.03 -2.43
C PRO A 29 -5.37 3.64 -3.65
N GLN A 30 -5.85 4.81 -4.09
CA GLN A 30 -5.31 5.54 -5.24
C GLN A 30 -3.88 6.03 -4.99
N ALA A 31 -3.58 6.52 -3.77
CA ALA A 31 -2.22 6.88 -3.40
C ALA A 31 -1.30 5.65 -3.39
N ALA A 32 -1.81 4.49 -2.96
CA ALA A 32 -1.06 3.25 -2.98
C ALA A 32 -0.76 2.76 -4.40
N ALA A 33 -1.76 2.81 -5.29
CA ALA A 33 -1.58 2.52 -6.71
C ALA A 33 -0.57 3.46 -7.38
N ALA A 34 -0.70 4.77 -7.14
CA ALA A 34 0.21 5.78 -7.67
C ALA A 34 1.66 5.57 -7.18
N TRP A 35 1.83 5.21 -5.90
CA TRP A 35 3.14 4.88 -5.35
C TRP A 35 3.76 3.65 -6.03
N LEU A 36 2.97 2.60 -6.25
CA LEU A 36 3.44 1.41 -6.94
C LEU A 36 3.86 1.73 -8.37
N ALA A 37 2.99 2.38 -9.14
CA ALA A 37 3.24 2.77 -10.52
C ALA A 37 4.48 3.68 -10.64
N GLY A 38 4.60 4.68 -9.75
CA GLY A 38 5.75 5.56 -9.69
C GLY A 38 7.06 4.83 -9.36
N THR A 39 7.00 3.87 -8.43
CA THR A 39 8.16 3.06 -8.07
C THR A 39 8.57 2.15 -9.23
N VAL A 40 7.64 1.46 -9.87
CA VAL A 40 7.91 0.65 -11.07
C VAL A 40 8.50 1.51 -12.20
N GLN A 41 7.92 2.67 -12.46
CA GLN A 41 8.39 3.58 -13.50
C GLN A 41 9.83 4.06 -13.23
N ARG A 42 10.23 4.24 -11.96
CA ARG A 42 11.61 4.61 -11.58
C ARG A 42 12.62 3.53 -11.97
N TYR A 43 12.25 2.26 -11.90
CA TYR A 43 13.13 1.15 -12.25
C TYR A 43 12.98 0.70 -13.70
N ARG A 44 12.12 1.33 -14.50
CA ARG A 44 11.79 0.88 -15.86
C ARG A 44 12.98 0.81 -16.82
N SER A 45 14.02 1.63 -16.62
CA SER A 45 15.25 1.57 -17.42
C SER A 45 16.11 0.34 -17.15
N GLU A 46 15.94 -0.29 -15.99
CA GLU A 46 16.72 -1.46 -15.54
C GLU A 46 15.85 -2.73 -15.42
N ALA A 47 14.53 -2.56 -15.44
CA ALA A 47 13.56 -3.63 -15.29
C ALA A 47 13.48 -4.49 -16.55
N VAL A 48 13.78 -5.77 -16.37
CA VAL A 48 13.60 -6.84 -17.37
C VAL A 48 12.15 -7.33 -17.34
N ALA A 49 11.53 -7.40 -16.16
CA ALA A 49 10.13 -7.78 -16.00
C ALA A 49 9.52 -7.21 -14.71
N VAL A 50 8.20 -7.02 -14.71
CA VAL A 50 7.43 -6.65 -13.52
C VAL A 50 6.29 -7.63 -13.35
N GLN A 51 6.15 -8.19 -12.16
CA GLN A 51 5.09 -9.13 -11.79
C GLN A 51 4.35 -8.61 -10.57
N CYS A 52 3.02 -8.49 -10.63
CA CYS A 52 2.18 -8.16 -9.48
C CYS A 52 1.50 -9.43 -8.96
N ASN A 53 1.57 -9.68 -7.65
CA ASN A 53 1.01 -10.84 -6.98
C ASN A 53 0.10 -10.41 -5.82
N THR A 54 -0.95 -11.19 -5.55
CA THR A 54 -1.71 -11.11 -4.30
C THR A 54 -0.89 -11.73 -3.16
N ALA A 55 -0.65 -11.00 -2.08
CA ALA A 55 0.34 -11.39 -1.06
C ALA A 55 -0.04 -12.61 -0.19
N THR A 56 -1.22 -13.20 -0.32
CA THR A 56 -1.57 -14.45 0.41
C THR A 56 -2.70 -15.21 -0.27
N GLY A 57 -2.40 -16.42 -0.75
CA GLY A 57 -3.39 -17.40 -1.21
C GLY A 57 -3.72 -17.30 -2.69
N PRO A 58 -4.40 -18.34 -3.26
CA PRO A 58 -4.59 -18.46 -4.69
C PRO A 58 -5.23 -17.18 -5.21
N ALA A 59 -4.58 -16.56 -6.19
CA ALA A 59 -5.18 -15.48 -6.94
C ALA A 59 -6.56 -15.95 -7.42
N PRO A 60 -7.63 -15.13 -7.36
CA PRO A 60 -8.81 -15.45 -8.15
C PRO A 60 -8.33 -15.70 -9.58
N SER A 61 -8.70 -16.86 -10.12
CA SER A 61 -8.30 -17.36 -11.42
C SER A 61 -8.92 -16.54 -12.56
N ASP A 62 -8.81 -15.22 -12.52
CA ASP A 62 -9.19 -14.35 -13.61
C ASP A 62 -7.94 -13.71 -14.15
N THR A 63 -7.46 -14.39 -15.18
CA THR A 63 -6.45 -14.00 -16.15
C THR A 63 -6.93 -12.79 -16.94
N GLU A 64 -7.29 -11.68 -16.30
CA GLU A 64 -7.70 -10.48 -17.02
C GLU A 64 -7.01 -9.21 -16.49
N SER A 65 -6.27 -8.60 -17.42
CA SER A 65 -5.67 -7.27 -17.38
C SER A 65 -4.30 -7.14 -16.70
N ARG A 66 -3.27 -7.27 -17.57
CA ARG A 66 -1.89 -6.79 -17.36
C ARG A 66 -1.79 -5.27 -17.12
N ASP A 67 -2.85 -4.50 -17.34
CA ASP A 67 -2.80 -3.03 -17.38
C ASP A 67 -3.36 -2.34 -16.12
N SER A 68 -3.90 -3.07 -15.15
CA SER A 68 -4.44 -2.48 -13.91
C SER A 68 -3.94 -3.23 -12.67
N CYS A 69 -2.61 -3.32 -12.53
CA CYS A 69 -1.93 -3.97 -11.40
C CYS A 69 -2.48 -3.49 -10.06
N GLY A 70 -3.43 -4.23 -9.50
CA GLY A 70 -3.79 -4.16 -8.08
C GLY A 70 -4.82 -3.13 -7.65
N ASP A 71 -5.31 -2.22 -8.50
CA ASP A 71 -6.26 -1.16 -8.08
C ASP A 71 -7.53 -1.72 -7.41
N HIS A 72 -8.06 -2.80 -7.98
CA HIS A 72 -9.22 -3.50 -7.45
C HIS A 72 -8.93 -4.19 -6.11
N LEU A 73 -7.72 -4.70 -5.91
CA LEU A 73 -7.27 -5.34 -4.66
C LEU A 73 -7.06 -4.30 -3.56
N LEU A 74 -6.39 -3.20 -3.90
CA LEU A 74 -6.17 -2.07 -3.00
C LEU A 74 -7.49 -1.48 -2.54
N SER A 75 -8.46 -1.31 -3.45
CA SER A 75 -9.79 -0.81 -3.11
C SER A 75 -10.56 -1.74 -2.16
N ARG A 76 -10.30 -3.05 -2.22
CA ARG A 76 -10.87 -4.06 -1.30
C ARG A 76 -10.06 -4.22 -0.01
N GLY A 77 -8.92 -3.53 0.12
CA GLY A 77 -8.05 -3.65 1.28
C GLY A 77 -7.25 -4.94 1.35
N TYR A 78 -6.99 -5.57 0.21
CA TYR A 78 -6.08 -6.72 0.16
C TYR A 78 -4.62 -6.25 0.06
N PRO A 79 -3.68 -7.02 0.65
CA PRO A 79 -2.27 -6.78 0.45
C PRO A 79 -1.87 -7.05 -1.00
N LEU A 80 -0.93 -6.24 -1.48
CA LEU A 80 -0.40 -6.35 -2.83
C LEU A 80 1.12 -6.47 -2.78
N ASP A 81 1.66 -7.43 -3.51
CA ASP A 81 3.08 -7.58 -3.73
C ASP A 81 3.40 -7.32 -5.20
N ALA A 82 4.57 -6.76 -5.49
CA ALA A 82 5.12 -6.71 -6.83
C ALA A 82 6.61 -7.06 -6.81
N LEU A 83 7.05 -7.75 -7.85
CA LEU A 83 8.44 -8.10 -8.10
C LEU A 83 8.91 -7.36 -9.34
N ILE A 84 9.99 -6.60 -9.20
CA ILE A 84 10.73 -6.04 -10.32
C ILE A 84 12.00 -6.87 -10.49
N LEU A 85 12.09 -7.58 -11.61
CA LEU A 85 13.32 -8.23 -12.03
C LEU A 85 14.16 -7.21 -12.76
N THR A 86 15.34 -6.90 -12.25
CA THR A 86 16.32 -6.01 -12.88
C THR A 86 17.53 -6.81 -13.35
N THR A 87 18.37 -6.22 -14.19
CA THR A 87 19.65 -6.83 -14.58
C THR A 87 20.61 -7.05 -13.40
N SER A 88 20.43 -6.30 -12.31
CA SER A 88 21.28 -6.34 -11.12
C SER A 88 20.70 -7.18 -9.98
N GLY A 89 19.49 -7.72 -10.15
CA GLY A 89 18.83 -8.55 -9.15
C GLY A 89 17.34 -8.27 -9.01
N GLU A 90 16.79 -8.67 -7.88
CA GLU A 90 15.35 -8.65 -7.60
C GLU A 90 14.98 -7.55 -6.61
N LEU A 91 13.88 -6.86 -6.89
CA LEU A 91 13.29 -5.88 -5.98
C LEU A 91 11.84 -6.25 -5.67
N TYR A 92 11.56 -6.44 -4.39
CA TYR A 92 10.24 -6.79 -3.87
C TYR A 92 9.57 -5.54 -3.31
N LEU A 93 8.43 -5.18 -3.89
CA LEU A 93 7.54 -4.12 -3.45
C LEU A 93 6.37 -4.74 -2.71
N HIS A 94 6.01 -4.16 -1.57
CA HIS A 94 4.91 -4.65 -0.76
C HIS A 94 4.02 -3.50 -0.31
N LEU A 95 2.71 -3.67 -0.42
CA LEU A 95 1.68 -2.78 0.10
C LEU A 95 0.82 -3.56 1.08
N ASP A 96 1.05 -3.36 2.37
CA ASP A 96 0.30 -4.02 3.42
C ASP A 96 -0.81 -3.11 3.96
N PRO A 97 -2.08 -3.56 3.98
CA PRO A 97 -3.19 -2.82 4.52
C PRO A 97 -3.18 -2.90 6.05
N LEU A 98 -3.36 -1.75 6.70
CA LEU A 98 -3.51 -1.62 8.14
C LEU A 98 -4.78 -0.82 8.47
N GLY A 99 -5.52 -1.31 9.47
CA GLY A 99 -6.61 -0.57 10.08
C GLY A 99 -6.13 0.71 10.78
N PRO A 100 -7.01 1.70 10.99
CA PRO A 100 -6.65 2.95 11.69
C PRO A 100 -6.03 2.74 13.07
N ARG A 101 -6.48 1.71 13.80
CA ARG A 101 -5.95 1.34 15.12
C ARG A 101 -4.61 0.60 15.07
N GLU A 102 -4.31 -0.05 13.94
CA GLU A 102 -3.06 -0.80 13.74
C GLU A 102 -1.95 0.07 13.17
N CYS A 103 -2.30 1.19 12.52
CA CYS A 103 -1.34 2.11 11.91
C CYS A 103 -0.83 3.12 12.96
N PRO A 104 0.43 3.06 13.40
CA PRO A 104 0.98 4.01 14.39
C PRO A 104 1.12 5.43 13.83
N TYR A 105 1.00 5.59 12.51
CA TYR A 105 1.06 6.88 11.81
C TYR A 105 -0.33 7.47 11.55
N HIS A 106 -1.40 6.76 11.91
CA HIS A 106 -2.73 7.31 11.83
C HIS A 106 -2.88 8.39 12.90
N ARG A 107 -2.98 9.65 12.47
CA ARG A 107 -3.51 10.70 13.33
C ARG A 107 -5.02 10.64 13.20
N PRO A 108 -5.76 10.29 14.27
CA PRO A 108 -7.19 10.54 14.25
C PRO A 108 -7.35 12.06 14.04
N GLU A 109 -8.14 12.46 13.06
CA GLU A 109 -8.63 13.83 13.02
C GLU A 109 -9.25 14.08 14.39
N ARG A 110 -8.66 14.99 15.18
CA ARG A 110 -9.38 15.55 16.31
C ARG A 110 -10.59 16.22 15.67
N SER A 111 -11.75 15.62 15.83
CA SER A 111 -13.00 16.35 15.67
C SER A 111 -12.92 17.49 16.66
N GLU A 112 -12.51 18.66 16.19
CA GLU A 112 -12.75 19.90 16.91
C GLU A 112 -14.27 20.03 16.93
N HIS A 113 -14.86 19.50 18.00
CA HIS A 113 -16.21 19.82 18.42
C HIS A 113 -16.16 21.33 18.66
N HIS A 114 -16.49 22.12 17.64
CA HIS A 114 -16.87 23.49 17.83
C HIS A 114 -18.11 23.44 18.72
N ALA A 115 -17.91 23.63 20.02
CA ALA A 115 -18.97 24.02 20.94
C ALA A 115 -19.46 25.38 20.44
N SER A 116 -20.45 25.33 19.54
CA SER A 116 -21.22 26.50 19.15
C SER A 116 -21.89 27.01 20.42
N GLY A 117 -21.56 28.24 20.79
CA GLY A 117 -21.91 28.82 22.08
C GLY A 117 -23.41 28.89 22.30
N ASP A 118 -23.84 28.36 23.45
CA ASP A 118 -25.06 28.78 24.12
C ASP A 118 -24.67 29.66 25.31
N ASN A 119 -24.47 30.94 25.03
CA ASN A 119 -24.63 31.98 26.03
C ASN A 119 -26.04 32.56 25.84
N HIS A 120 -27.01 32.04 26.60
CA HIS A 120 -28.25 32.75 26.87
C HIS A 120 -28.31 33.05 28.35
N VAL A 121 -28.06 34.32 28.68
CA VAL A 121 -28.39 34.94 29.95
C VAL A 121 -29.80 35.49 29.81
N LEU A 122 -30.72 35.02 30.65
CA LEU A 122 -31.95 35.72 31.04
C LEU A 122 -32.06 35.64 32.57
#